data_AF-A0A091TLJ3-F1
#
_entry.id   AF-A0A091TLJ3-F1
#
_cell.length_a   1.000
_cell.length_b   1.000
_cell.length_c   1.000
_cell.angle_alpha   90.00
_cell.angle_beta   90.00
_cell.angle_gamma   90.00
#
_symmetry.space_group_name_H-M   'P 1'
#
loop_
_entity.id
_entity.type
_entity.pdbx_description
1 polymer ?
#
loop_
_entity_poly.entity_id
_entity_poly.type
_entity_poly.pdbx_seq_one_letter_code
_entity_poly.pdbx_strand_id
1 'polypeptide(L)'
;RKSKITASRKLLLKSLMLAKAKEEWDQEIVDKQSEKERYLSERITPLHTSGLSLSQLQDLCRELHEKVEIVDEERYDIEAKCNHNTREIKDLKIKVLDLRGKFKRPPLRRVRVSADAMLRALLGSKHKVSMDLRANLKSVKKEDTEK
;
A
#
# COMPACT_ATOMS: atom_id res chain seq x y z
N ARG A 1 -36.68 -22.73 -7.66
CA ARG A 1 -36.39 -22.12 -8.99
C ARG A 1 -34.87 -22.20 -9.22
N LYS A 2 -34.37 -22.97 -10.21
CA LYS A 2 -32.92 -23.02 -10.51
C LYS A 2 -32.44 -21.66 -11.03
N SER A 3 -31.33 -21.15 -10.48
CA SER A 3 -30.74 -19.88 -10.92
C SER A 3 -30.29 -20.00 -12.38
N LYS A 4 -30.68 -19.04 -13.24
CA LYS A 4 -30.29 -18.99 -14.65
C LYS A 4 -28.78 -18.79 -14.86
N ILE A 5 -28.06 -18.31 -13.83
CA ILE A 5 -26.62 -18.10 -13.88
C ILE A 5 -25.92 -19.13 -13.02
N THR A 6 -25.05 -19.92 -13.66
CA THR A 6 -24.23 -20.93 -12.97
C THR A 6 -23.26 -20.27 -11.98
N ALA A 7 -22.91 -21.01 -10.92
CA ALA A 7 -21.89 -20.54 -9.96
C ALA A 7 -20.56 -20.23 -10.66
N SER A 8 -20.17 -21.03 -11.66
CA SER A 8 -18.97 -20.83 -12.47
C SER A 8 -18.97 -19.50 -13.22
N ARG A 9 -20.11 -19.10 -13.81
CA ARG A 9 -20.20 -17.79 -14.47
C ARG A 9 -20.07 -16.63 -13.48
N LYS A 10 -20.68 -16.74 -12.30
CA LYS A 10 -20.51 -15.73 -11.23
C LYS A 10 -19.06 -15.61 -10.77
N LEU A 11 -18.35 -16.74 -10.64
CA LEU A 11 -16.94 -16.74 -10.27
C LEU A 11 -16.07 -16.09 -11.35
N LEU A 12 -16.30 -16.43 -12.63
CA LEU A 12 -15.59 -15.82 -13.75
C LEU A 12 -15.77 -14.29 -13.75
N LEU A 13 -17.01 -13.81 -13.59
CA LEU A 13 -17.29 -12.37 -13.54
C LEU A 13 -16.56 -11.69 -12.37
N LYS A 14 -16.57 -12.30 -11.17
CA LYS A 14 -15.80 -11.76 -10.03
C LYS A 14 -14.30 -11.70 -10.31
N SER A 15 -13.75 -12.72 -10.99
CA SER A 15 -12.34 -12.74 -11.38
C SER A 15 -12.00 -11.62 -12.37
N LEU A 16 -12.87 -11.39 -13.37
CA LEU A 16 -12.69 -10.31 -14.34
C LEU A 16 -12.79 -8.93 -13.67
N MET A 17 -13.75 -8.75 -12.76
CA MET A 17 -13.87 -7.52 -11.97
C MET A 17 -12.63 -7.26 -11.13
N LEU A 18 -12.08 -8.28 -10.47
CA LEU A 18 -10.87 -8.14 -9.66
C LEU A 18 -9.65 -7.83 -10.52
N ALA A 19 -9.53 -8.46 -11.69
CA ALA A 19 -8.45 -8.19 -12.64
C ALA A 19 -8.51 -6.74 -13.12
N LYS A 20 -9.70 -6.24 -13.48
CA LYS A 20 -9.88 -4.85 -13.90
C LYS A 20 -9.59 -3.86 -12.76
N ALA A 21 -10.09 -4.15 -11.55
CA ALA A 21 -9.82 -3.31 -10.38
C ALA A 21 -8.32 -3.23 -10.04
N LYS A 22 -7.57 -4.32 -10.27
CA LYS A 22 -6.12 -4.32 -10.08
C LYS A 22 -5.40 -3.47 -11.12
N GLU A 23 -5.80 -3.57 -12.39
CA GLU A 23 -5.27 -2.71 -13.46
C GLU A 23 -5.52 -1.23 -13.17
N GLU A 24 -6.75 -0.86 -12.80
CA GLU A 24 -7.10 0.53 -12.45
C GLU A 24 -6.35 1.03 -11.22
N TRP A 25 -6.15 0.17 -10.21
CA TRP A 25 -5.36 0.50 -9.03
C TRP A 25 -3.90 0.79 -9.36
N ASP A 26 -3.30 0.01 -10.26
CA ASP A 26 -1.92 0.21 -10.67
C ASP A 26 -1.76 1.49 -11.51
N GLN A 27 -2.74 1.78 -12.38
CA GLN A 27 -2.80 3.05 -13.11
C GLN A 27 -2.92 4.24 -12.15
N GLU A 28 -3.79 4.17 -11.14
CA GLU A 28 -3.97 5.24 -10.15
C GLU A 28 -2.67 5.51 -9.37
N ILE A 29 -1.87 4.49 -9.06
CA ILE A 29 -0.56 4.66 -8.42
C ILE A 29 0.38 5.47 -9.32
N VAL A 30 0.44 5.14 -10.60
CA VAL A 30 1.28 5.84 -11.58
C VAL A 30 0.83 7.30 -11.73
N ASP A 31 -0.47 7.52 -11.87
CA ASP A 31 -1.04 8.87 -12.02
C ASP A 31 -0.76 9.73 -10.78
N LYS A 32 -0.92 9.17 -9.57
CA LYS A 32 -0.59 9.86 -8.32
C LYS A 32 0.89 10.22 -8.20
N GLN A 33 1.78 9.33 -8.66
CA GLN A 33 3.22 9.60 -8.64
C GLN A 33 3.59 10.68 -9.66
N SER A 34 3.02 10.63 -10.86
CA SER A 34 3.23 11.67 -11.88
C SER A 34 2.70 13.03 -11.42
N GLU A 35 1.52 13.07 -10.81
CA GLU A 35 0.94 14.29 -10.24
C GLU A 35 1.84 14.88 -9.15
N LYS A 36 2.37 14.03 -8.27
CA LYS A 36 3.31 14.44 -7.22
C LYS A 36 4.57 15.07 -7.81
N GLU A 37 5.14 14.46 -8.85
CA GLU A 37 6.32 14.99 -9.54
C GLU A 37 6.02 16.35 -10.20
N ARG A 38 4.88 16.46 -10.90
CA ARG A 38 4.44 17.72 -11.50
C ARG A 38 4.30 18.83 -10.44
N TYR A 39 3.56 18.55 -9.37
CA TYR A 39 3.34 19.50 -8.29
C TYR A 39 4.65 19.97 -7.64
N LEU A 40 5.57 19.05 -7.36
CA LEU A 40 6.85 19.39 -6.76
C LEU A 40 7.75 20.18 -7.72
N SER A 41 7.70 19.88 -9.02
CA SER A 41 8.48 20.63 -10.03
C SER A 41 8.03 22.08 -10.19
N GLU A 42 6.72 22.34 -9.99
CA GLU A 42 6.16 23.71 -10.02
C GLU A 42 6.48 24.48 -8.73
N ARG A 43 6.41 23.80 -7.57
CA ARG A 43 6.64 24.41 -6.25
C ARG A 43 8.13 24.60 -5.92
N ILE A 44 8.97 23.68 -6.37
CA ILE A 44 10.40 23.62 -6.05
C ILE A 44 11.16 23.67 -7.37
N THR A 45 11.46 24.88 -7.83
CA THR A 45 12.29 25.07 -9.02
C THR A 45 13.74 24.65 -8.73
N PRO A 46 14.44 24.06 -9.72
CA PRO A 46 15.86 23.74 -9.58
C PRO A 46 16.68 24.97 -9.19
N LEU A 47 17.55 24.81 -8.20
CA LEU A 47 18.42 25.89 -7.75
C LEU A 47 19.56 26.11 -8.76
N HIS A 48 19.64 27.32 -9.29
CA HIS A 48 20.73 27.76 -10.14
C HIS A 48 21.66 28.69 -9.37
N THR A 49 22.77 28.15 -8.90
CA THR A 49 23.76 28.91 -8.11
C THR A 49 24.95 29.39 -8.94
N SER A 50 25.13 28.85 -10.14
CA SER A 50 26.19 29.23 -11.06
C SER A 50 26.04 30.68 -11.52
N GLY A 51 27.09 31.48 -11.39
CA GLY A 51 27.10 32.88 -11.82
C GLY A 51 26.54 33.88 -10.80
N LEU A 52 26.09 33.42 -9.63
CA LEU A 52 25.72 34.31 -8.53
C LEU A 52 26.96 34.85 -7.81
N SER A 53 26.92 36.14 -7.49
CA SER A 53 27.90 36.77 -6.59
C SER A 53 27.70 36.32 -5.14
N LEU A 54 28.70 36.56 -4.29
CA LEU A 54 28.63 36.22 -2.86
C LEU A 54 27.40 36.83 -2.16
N SER A 55 27.06 38.09 -2.46
CA SER A 55 25.89 38.75 -1.88
C SER A 55 24.60 38.06 -2.29
N GLN A 56 24.45 37.75 -3.58
CA GLN A 56 23.26 37.08 -4.11
C GLN A 56 23.10 35.67 -3.53
N LEU A 57 24.20 34.95 -3.29
CA LEU A 57 24.17 33.66 -2.61
C LEU A 57 23.71 33.79 -1.14
N GLN A 58 24.16 34.83 -0.43
CA GLN A 58 23.71 35.10 0.93
C GLN A 58 22.22 35.47 1.00
N ASP A 59 21.72 36.26 0.04
CA ASP A 59 20.30 36.60 -0.08
C ASP A 59 19.46 35.35 -0.35
N LEU A 60 19.88 34.50 -1.28
CA LEU A 60 19.21 33.23 -1.58
C LEU A 60 19.16 32.31 -0.35
N CYS A 61 20.24 32.21 0.42
CA CYS A 61 20.25 31.40 1.64
C CYS A 61 19.24 31.93 2.69
N ARG A 62 19.11 33.25 2.84
CA ARG A 62 18.12 33.86 3.74
C ARG A 62 16.69 33.57 3.28
N GLU A 63 16.42 33.74 1.99
CA GLU A 63 15.11 33.46 1.39
C GLU A 63 14.71 31.98 1.55
N LEU A 64 15.64 31.06 1.29
CA LEU A 64 15.39 29.63 1.46
C LEU A 64 15.13 29.27 2.92
N HIS A 65 15.86 29.88 3.86
CA HIS A 65 15.65 29.65 5.28
C HIS A 65 14.24 30.08 5.73
N GLU A 66 13.80 31.28 5.34
CA GLU A 66 12.45 31.78 5.64
C GLU A 66 11.36 30.87 5.03
N LYS A 67 11.55 30.44 3.78
CA LYS A 67 10.63 29.49 3.13
C LYS A 67 10.56 28.15 3.84
N VAL A 68 11.68 27.65 4.35
CA VAL A 68 11.71 26.38 5.10
C VAL A 68 10.86 26.50 6.36
N GLU A 69 10.98 27.59 7.12
CA GLU A 69 10.17 27.80 8.34
C GLU A 69 8.67 27.75 8.04
N ILE A 70 8.23 28.47 7.00
CA ILE A 70 6.81 28.50 6.59
C ILE A 70 6.34 27.10 6.15
N VAL A 71 7.11 26.42 5.31
CA VAL A 71 6.73 25.09 4.80
C VAL A 71 6.72 24.05 5.91
N ASP A 72 7.59 24.16 6.91
CA ASP A 72 7.61 23.21 8.04
C ASP A 72 6.40 23.42 8.98
N GLU A 73 5.96 24.66 9.17
CA GLU A 73 4.70 24.96 9.87
C GLU A 73 3.50 24.35 9.11
N GLU A 74 3.40 24.58 7.80
CA GLU A 74 2.34 23.99 6.97
C GLU A 74 2.39 22.45 7.02
N ARG A 75 3.60 21.86 6.98
CA ARG A 75 3.80 20.40 7.09
C ARG A 75 3.28 19.87 8.42
N TYR A 76 3.56 20.57 9.52
CA TYR A 76 3.10 20.19 10.85
C TYR A 76 1.57 20.17 10.92
N ASP A 77 0.91 21.21 10.40
CA ASP A 77 -0.55 21.29 10.37
C ASP A 77 -1.20 20.20 9.51
N ILE A 78 -0.61 19.89 8.35
CA ILE A 78 -1.06 18.80 7.48
C ILE A 78 -0.92 17.46 8.21
N GLU A 79 0.21 17.24 8.88
CA GLU A 79 0.46 16.02 9.66
C GLU A 79 -0.55 15.86 10.80
N ALA A 80 -0.87 16.95 11.51
CA ALA A 80 -1.88 16.96 12.57
C ALA A 80 -3.27 16.57 12.03
N LYS A 81 -3.68 17.11 10.87
CA LYS A 81 -4.94 16.76 10.19
C LYS A 81 -4.97 15.28 9.76
N CYS A 82 -3.89 14.79 9.16
CA CYS A 82 -3.76 13.37 8.79
C CYS A 82 -3.87 12.43 10.00
N ASN A 83 -3.22 12.81 11.11
CA ASN A 83 -3.26 12.07 12.36
C ASN A 83 -4.65 12.07 12.98
N HIS A 84 -5.36 13.20 12.94
CA HIS A 84 -6.75 13.28 13.38
C HIS A 84 -7.64 12.32 12.59
N ASN A 85 -7.63 12.40 11.26
CA ASN A 85 -8.41 11.52 10.39
C ASN A 85 -8.07 10.03 10.63
N THR A 86 -6.79 9.72 10.84
CA THR A 86 -6.35 8.35 11.13
C THR A 86 -6.91 7.82 12.46
N ARG A 87 -6.97 8.67 13.49
CA ARG A 87 -7.58 8.34 14.79
C ARG A 87 -9.08 8.13 14.64
N GLU A 88 -9.78 9.02 13.93
CA GLU A 88 -11.21 8.87 13.69
C GLU A 88 -11.53 7.57 12.94
N ILE A 89 -10.79 7.26 11.88
CA ILE A 89 -10.95 6.01 11.12
C ILE A 89 -10.73 4.79 12.04
N LYS A 90 -9.75 4.84 12.94
CA LYS A 90 -9.49 3.76 13.90
C LYS A 90 -10.68 3.57 14.84
N ASP A 91 -11.22 4.65 15.38
CA ASP A 91 -12.35 4.60 16.31
C ASP A 91 -13.62 4.10 15.60
N LEU A 92 -13.87 4.57 14.38
CA LEU A 92 -14.96 4.09 13.54
C LEU A 92 -14.80 2.60 13.21
N LYS A 93 -13.59 2.13 12.90
CA LYS A 93 -13.32 0.69 12.67
C LYS A 93 -13.65 -0.16 13.89
N ILE A 94 -13.35 0.32 15.10
CA ILE A 94 -13.70 -0.36 16.35
C ILE A 94 -15.22 -0.41 16.51
N LYS A 95 -15.91 0.71 16.36
CA LYS A 95 -17.38 0.77 16.43
C LYS A 95 -18.05 -0.16 15.43
N VAL A 96 -17.58 -0.19 14.17
CA VAL A 96 -18.08 -1.10 13.14
C VAL A 96 -17.88 -2.56 13.54
N LEU A 97 -16.74 -2.91 14.14
CA LEU A 97 -16.46 -4.27 14.59
C LEU A 97 -17.39 -4.68 15.73
N ASP A 98 -17.66 -3.79 16.69
CA ASP A 98 -18.59 -4.06 17.79
C ASP A 98 -20.03 -4.23 17.28
N LEU A 99 -20.45 -3.43 16.29
CA LEU A 99 -21.78 -3.48 15.67
C LEU A 99 -21.99 -4.69 14.76
N ARG A 100 -20.95 -5.14 14.04
CA ARG A 100 -21.05 -6.28 13.10
C ARG A 100 -21.30 -7.64 13.80
N GLY A 101 -21.33 -7.65 15.13
CA GLY A 101 -21.63 -8.82 15.93
C GLY A 101 -20.37 -9.51 16.47
N LYS A 102 -20.47 -9.91 17.73
CA LYS A 102 -19.42 -10.41 18.61
C LYS A 102 -18.81 -11.74 18.11
N PHE A 103 -17.90 -11.69 17.13
CA PHE A 103 -16.75 -12.58 17.25
C PHE A 103 -16.10 -12.19 18.57
N LYS A 104 -16.27 -12.99 19.63
CA LYS A 104 -15.49 -12.79 20.85
C LYS A 104 -14.06 -12.70 20.39
N ARG A 105 -13.44 -11.52 20.51
CA ARG A 105 -12.01 -11.34 20.21
C ARG A 105 -11.34 -12.50 20.93
N PRO A 106 -10.79 -13.51 20.23
CA PRO A 106 -10.16 -14.62 20.91
C PRO A 106 -9.13 -13.99 21.86
N PRO A 107 -9.07 -14.43 23.13
CA PRO A 107 -8.17 -13.82 24.10
C PRO A 107 -6.81 -13.68 23.46
N LEU A 108 -6.20 -12.49 23.54
CA LEU A 108 -4.93 -12.17 22.89
C LEU A 108 -3.88 -13.17 23.37
N ARG A 109 -3.71 -14.26 22.60
CA ARG A 109 -2.69 -15.26 22.85
C ARG A 109 -1.38 -14.67 22.36
N ARG A 110 -0.32 -14.81 23.15
CA ARG A 110 1.05 -14.51 22.69
C ARG A 110 1.37 -15.49 21.57
N VAL A 111 1.18 -15.06 20.33
CA VAL A 111 1.52 -15.86 19.15
C VAL A 111 3.05 -15.87 19.06
N ARG A 112 3.64 -17.05 19.23
CA ARG A 112 5.07 -17.25 19.00
C ARG A 112 5.33 -17.19 17.49
N VAL A 113 6.58 -16.90 17.11
CA VAL A 113 7.04 -16.91 15.71
C VAL A 113 6.52 -18.17 15.02
N SER A 114 5.86 -18.01 13.86
CA SER A 114 5.29 -19.14 13.11
C SER A 114 6.40 -20.10 12.67
N ALA A 115 6.06 -21.37 12.48
CA ALA A 115 7.03 -22.37 12.02
C ALA A 115 7.71 -21.93 10.70
N ASP A 116 6.95 -21.34 9.77
CA ASP A 116 7.48 -20.82 8.50
C ASP A 116 8.45 -19.64 8.70
N ALA A 117 8.13 -18.70 9.60
CA ALA A 117 9.00 -17.58 9.91
C ALA A 117 10.28 -18.04 10.63
N MET A 118 10.16 -19.02 11.53
CA MET A 118 11.30 -19.62 12.21
C MET A 118 12.19 -20.40 11.24
N LEU A 119 11.62 -21.20 10.34
CA LEU A 119 12.36 -21.95 9.33
C LEU A 119 13.04 -21.03 8.32
N ARG A 120 12.39 -19.95 7.89
CA ARG A 120 13.00 -18.94 7.03
C ARG A 120 14.16 -18.23 7.72
N ALA A 121 14.03 -17.92 9.01
CA ALA A 121 15.11 -17.29 9.78
C ALA A 121 16.30 -18.24 10.02
N LEU A 122 16.04 -19.53 10.27
CA LEU A 122 17.09 -20.53 10.55
C LEU A 122 17.76 -21.09 9.29
N LEU A 123 17.01 -21.26 8.20
CA LEU A 123 17.46 -21.94 6.98
C LEU A 123 17.66 -20.98 5.79
N GLY A 124 17.31 -19.70 5.95
CA GLY A 124 17.46 -18.68 4.92
C GLY A 124 16.82 -19.09 3.60
N SER A 125 17.59 -18.98 2.51
CA SER A 125 17.13 -19.28 1.15
C SER A 125 16.88 -20.76 0.86
N LYS A 126 17.28 -21.69 1.74
CA LYS A 126 17.02 -23.13 1.56
C LYS A 126 15.56 -23.52 1.81
N HIS A 127 14.79 -22.72 2.54
CA HIS A 127 13.37 -22.99 2.76
C HIS A 127 12.50 -22.33 1.68
N LYS A 128 12.27 -23.05 0.57
CA LYS A 128 11.41 -22.63 -0.56
C LYS A 128 10.00 -23.26 -0.53
N VAL A 129 9.65 -24.01 0.51
CA VAL A 129 8.39 -24.75 0.58
C VAL A 129 7.37 -23.91 1.33
N SER A 130 6.35 -23.40 0.62
CA SER A 130 5.17 -22.85 1.29
C SER A 130 4.43 -24.00 1.99
N MET A 131 4.18 -23.88 3.29
CA MET A 131 3.34 -24.84 4.04
C MET A 131 1.84 -24.67 3.75
N ASP A 132 1.46 -23.95 2.69
CA ASP A 132 0.08 -23.85 2.25
C ASP A 132 -0.48 -25.21 1.83
N LEU A 133 -1.77 -25.43 2.08
CA LEU A 133 -2.49 -26.67 1.71
C LEU A 133 -2.33 -27.06 0.23
N ARG A 134 -2.05 -26.09 -0.65
CA ARG A 134 -1.83 -26.30 -2.09
C ARG A 134 -0.50 -26.96 -2.44
N ALA A 135 0.54 -26.81 -1.61
CA ALA A 135 1.89 -27.26 -1.95
C ALA A 135 2.05 -28.79 -1.94
N ASN A 136 1.18 -29.51 -1.23
CA ASN A 136 1.21 -30.98 -1.12
C ASN A 136 0.27 -31.71 -2.11
N LEU A 137 -0.48 -30.99 -2.94
CA LEU A 137 -1.38 -31.62 -3.91
C LEU A 137 -0.57 -32.06 -5.14
N LYS A 138 -0.54 -33.37 -5.44
CA LYS A 138 0.08 -33.91 -6.66
C LYS A 138 -0.60 -33.32 -7.90
N SER A 139 0.13 -32.53 -8.67
CA SER A 139 -0.29 -32.13 -10.01
C SER A 139 -0.08 -33.31 -10.98
N VAL A 140 -1.15 -33.84 -11.55
CA VAL A 140 -1.05 -34.73 -12.72
C VAL A 140 -0.71 -33.84 -13.91
N LYS A 141 0.44 -34.08 -14.56
CA LYS A 141 0.74 -33.46 -15.85
C LYS A 141 -0.34 -33.92 -16.82
N LYS A 142 -1.15 -32.98 -17.31
CA LYS A 142 -1.94 -33.26 -18.51
C LYS A 142 -0.94 -33.27 -19.65
N GLU A 143 -0.69 -34.44 -20.21
CA GLU A 143 -0.08 -34.49 -21.53
C GLU A 143 -1.11 -33.89 -22.49
N ASP A 144 -0.72 -32.81 -23.15
CA ASP A 144 -1.49 -32.21 -24.22
C ASP A 144 -1.67 -33.27 -25.31
N THR A 145 -2.83 -33.90 -25.34
CA THR A 145 -3.23 -34.74 -26.45
C THR A 145 -3.72 -33.80 -27.52
N GLU A 146 -2.88 -33.59 -28.54
CA GLU A 146 -3.28 -32.98 -29.81
C GLU A 146 -4.62 -33.57 -30.28
N LYS A 147 -5.64 -32.71 -30.41
CA LYS A 147 -6.70 -32.76 -31.42
C LYS A 147 -7.25 -31.36 -31.67
#